data_AF-A0A5S9IKT3-F1
#
_entry.id   AF-A0A5S9IKT3-F1
#
_cell.length_a   1.000
_cell.length_b   1.000
_cell.length_c   1.000
_cell.angle_alpha   90.00
_cell.angle_beta   90.00
_cell.angle_gamma   90.00
#
_symmetry.space_group_name_H-M   'P 1'
#
loop_
_entity.id
_entity.type
_entity.pdbx_description
1 polymer ?
#
loop_
_entity_poly.entity_id
_entity_poly.type
_entity_poly.pdbx_seq_one_letter_code
_entity_poly.pdbx_strand_id
1 'polypeptide(L)'
;MNIREIQSILNSMVERSQNWVQNNVKIPNERVYHHLFSSLLTEHCNDKGLDIWESLIISPEHKTEQQFSWSEVQLGSVTNTRKKALGNGRAGNIDLAILDKKTIFIEWKGPQVFKKKDVAQTVIKLLSQKDKAIKILAAITITTPSGRKNHMDTNTERLQEEIDFACKVLRLKKPQNFYVYVTCVDREECHRIHWGKY
;
A
#
# COMPACT_ATOMS: atom_id res chain seq x y z
N MET A 1 6.40 -11.76 12.37
CA MET A 1 7.09 -10.67 11.68
C MET A 1 6.65 -9.34 12.27
N ASN A 2 7.55 -8.37 12.33
CA ASN A 2 7.33 -7.04 12.84
C ASN A 2 7.49 -5.98 11.75
N ILE A 3 7.15 -4.74 12.10
CA ILE A 3 7.10 -3.60 11.17
C ILE A 3 8.49 -3.20 10.65
N ARG A 4 9.55 -3.37 11.45
CA ARG A 4 10.92 -3.07 11.01
C ARG A 4 11.40 -4.05 9.95
N GLU A 5 11.00 -5.32 10.06
CA GLU A 5 11.31 -6.33 9.03
C GLU A 5 10.63 -5.97 7.70
N ILE A 6 9.35 -5.57 7.74
CA ILE A 6 8.64 -5.08 6.55
C ILE A 6 9.32 -3.85 5.96
N GLN A 7 9.71 -2.89 6.80
CA GLN A 7 10.43 -1.71 6.34
C GLN A 7 11.74 -2.06 5.63
N SER A 8 12.47 -3.06 6.12
CA SER A 8 13.69 -3.54 5.48
C SER A 8 13.41 -4.06 4.08
N ILE A 9 12.39 -4.91 3.92
CA ILE A 9 11.98 -5.44 2.62
C ILE A 9 11.57 -4.31 1.66
N LEU A 10 10.80 -3.34 2.14
CA LEU A 10 10.39 -2.16 1.37
C LEU A 10 11.60 -1.33 0.91
N ASN A 11 12.61 -1.15 1.77
CA ASN A 11 13.83 -0.46 1.40
C ASN A 11 14.61 -1.21 0.30
N SER A 12 14.68 -2.54 0.37
CA SER A 12 15.28 -3.35 -0.71
C SER A 12 14.51 -3.24 -2.02
N MET A 13 13.17 -3.11 -1.98
CA MET A 13 12.40 -2.82 -3.20
C MET A 13 12.75 -1.46 -3.80
N VAL A 14 12.91 -0.44 -2.96
CA VAL A 14 13.30 0.90 -3.38
C VAL A 14 14.68 0.89 -4.03
N GLU A 15 15.67 0.20 -3.42
CA GLU A 15 17.01 0.06 -3.98
C GLU A 15 16.99 -0.63 -5.36
N ARG A 16 16.22 -1.70 -5.51
CA ARG A 16 16.03 -2.36 -6.82
C ARG A 16 15.35 -1.45 -7.84
N SER A 17 14.38 -0.65 -7.39
CA SER A 17 13.69 0.33 -8.24
C SER A 17 14.63 1.44 -8.72
N GLN A 18 15.47 1.95 -7.83
CA GLN A 18 16.50 2.94 -8.15
C GLN A 18 17.47 2.40 -9.20
N ASN A 19 17.95 1.18 -9.01
CA ASN A 19 18.83 0.51 -9.97
C ASN A 19 18.15 0.34 -11.33
N TRP A 20 16.88 -0.08 -11.38
CA TRP A 20 16.12 -0.19 -12.62
C TRP A 20 16.00 1.14 -13.35
N VAL A 21 15.67 2.23 -12.64
CA VAL A 21 15.54 3.56 -13.23
C VAL A 21 16.88 4.06 -13.76
N GLN A 22 17.99 3.83 -13.04
CA GLN A 22 19.35 4.17 -13.48
C GLN A 22 19.76 3.41 -14.74
N ASN A 23 19.39 2.14 -14.84
CA ASN A 23 19.70 1.28 -15.99
C ASN A 23 18.67 1.36 -17.12
N ASN A 24 17.75 2.33 -17.09
CA ASN A 24 16.69 2.51 -18.09
C ASN A 24 15.76 1.28 -18.23
N VAL A 25 15.65 0.47 -17.19
CA VAL A 25 14.70 -0.63 -17.12
C VAL A 25 13.30 -0.05 -16.90
N LYS A 26 12.40 -0.33 -17.84
CA LYS A 26 11.02 0.10 -17.75
C LYS A 26 10.28 -0.73 -16.70
N ILE A 27 9.70 -0.07 -15.70
CA ILE A 27 8.76 -0.71 -14.74
C ILE A 27 7.34 -0.57 -15.30
N PRO A 28 6.71 -1.66 -15.79
CA PRO A 28 5.47 -1.57 -16.56
C PRO A 28 4.23 -1.22 -15.73
N ASN A 29 4.10 -1.73 -14.50
CA ASN A 29 2.91 -1.55 -13.65
C ASN A 29 3.15 -2.03 -12.19
N GLU A 30 2.11 -1.90 -11.36
CA GLU A 30 2.09 -2.29 -9.93
C GLU A 30 2.45 -3.75 -9.67
N ARG A 31 2.13 -4.68 -10.58
CA ARG A 31 2.35 -6.12 -10.37
C ARG A 31 3.83 -6.46 -10.20
N VAL A 32 4.74 -5.68 -10.79
CA VAL A 32 6.18 -5.88 -10.58
C VAL A 32 6.55 -5.71 -9.11
N TYR A 33 5.95 -4.74 -8.42
CA TYR A 33 6.17 -4.55 -6.99
C TYR A 33 5.55 -5.67 -6.15
N HIS A 34 4.41 -6.22 -6.57
CA HIS A 34 3.80 -7.37 -5.89
C HIS A 34 4.72 -8.59 -5.94
N HIS A 35 5.27 -8.90 -7.12
CA HIS A 35 6.21 -10.00 -7.30
C HIS A 35 7.52 -9.74 -6.55
N LEU A 36 8.05 -8.53 -6.64
CA LEU A 36 9.30 -8.17 -5.99
C LEU A 36 9.19 -8.28 -4.46
N PHE A 37 8.11 -7.77 -3.88
CA PHE A 37 7.88 -7.88 -2.45
C PHE A 37 7.70 -9.34 -2.03
N SER A 38 6.88 -10.11 -2.76
CA SER A 38 6.64 -11.52 -2.45
C SER A 38 7.94 -12.34 -2.48
N SER A 39 8.81 -12.08 -3.46
CA SER A 39 10.13 -12.71 -3.56
C SER A 39 11.04 -12.34 -2.39
N LEU A 40 11.18 -11.05 -2.07
CA LEU A 40 12.03 -10.60 -0.97
C LEU A 40 11.51 -11.06 0.40
N LEU A 41 10.20 -11.10 0.58
CA LEU A 41 9.58 -11.62 1.80
C LEU A 41 9.83 -13.12 1.95
N THR A 42 9.71 -13.88 0.85
CA THR A 42 10.01 -15.32 0.84
C THR A 42 11.46 -15.58 1.22
N GLU A 43 12.39 -14.85 0.62
CA GLU A 43 13.83 -14.90 0.95
C GLU A 43 14.08 -14.61 2.44
N HIS A 44 13.51 -13.51 2.95
CA HIS A 44 13.61 -13.14 4.37
C HIS A 44 13.05 -14.22 5.32
N CYS A 45 11.96 -14.88 4.95
CA CYS A 45 11.40 -15.98 5.75
C CYS A 45 12.30 -17.23 5.71
N ASN A 46 12.81 -17.60 4.53
CA ASN A 46 13.70 -18.74 4.36
C ASN A 46 15.00 -18.57 5.15
N ASP A 47 15.59 -17.37 5.15
CA ASP A 47 16.80 -17.04 5.93
C ASP A 47 16.59 -17.22 7.45
N LYS A 48 15.34 -17.20 7.90
CA LYS A 48 14.95 -17.44 9.29
C LYS A 48 14.52 -18.87 9.57
N GLY A 49 14.68 -19.77 8.60
CA GLY A 49 14.25 -21.16 8.70
C GLY A 49 12.73 -21.35 8.76
N LEU A 50 11.96 -20.38 8.24
CA LEU A 50 10.51 -20.49 8.15
C LEU A 50 10.13 -20.98 6.75
N ASP A 51 9.55 -22.17 6.65
CA ASP A 51 8.94 -22.63 5.40
C ASP A 51 7.59 -21.94 5.20
N ILE A 52 7.54 -20.99 4.26
CA ILE A 52 6.34 -20.21 3.95
C ILE A 52 5.22 -21.03 3.31
N TRP A 53 5.55 -22.18 2.71
CA TRP A 53 4.59 -23.04 2.00
C TRP A 53 3.88 -23.98 2.95
N GLU A 54 4.61 -24.55 3.91
CA GLU A 54 4.02 -25.38 4.97
C GLU A 54 3.17 -24.56 5.95
N SER A 55 3.61 -23.33 6.22
CA SER A 55 2.96 -22.46 7.21
C SER A 55 1.85 -21.58 6.62
N LEU A 56 1.72 -21.50 5.29
CA LEU A 56 0.79 -20.62 4.55
C LEU A 56 0.80 -19.16 5.10
N ILE A 57 1.96 -18.69 5.54
CA ILE A 57 2.12 -17.37 6.17
C ILE A 57 1.85 -16.25 5.17
N ILE A 58 2.07 -16.47 3.88
CA ILE A 58 1.90 -15.46 2.83
C ILE A 58 0.64 -15.78 2.01
N SER A 59 -0.34 -14.87 2.04
CA SER A 59 -1.60 -14.98 1.29
C SER A 59 -1.70 -13.81 0.31
N PRO A 60 -1.26 -13.96 -0.96
CA PRO A 60 -1.50 -12.96 -2.00
C PRO A 60 -2.99 -12.85 -2.33
N GLU A 61 -3.40 -11.68 -2.83
CA GLU A 61 -4.78 -11.40 -3.25
C GLU A 61 -5.85 -11.77 -2.21
N HIS A 62 -5.57 -11.43 -0.95
CA HIS A 62 -6.40 -11.80 0.18
C HIS A 62 -7.77 -11.09 0.17
N LYS A 63 -8.84 -11.87 -0.03
CA LYS A 63 -10.19 -11.69 0.52
C LYS A 63 -10.42 -10.47 1.43
N THR A 64 -10.97 -9.34 0.96
CA THR A 64 -11.49 -8.34 1.92
C THR A 64 -12.74 -8.88 2.60
N GLU A 65 -12.85 -8.69 3.92
CA GLU A 65 -14.05 -9.10 4.68
C GLU A 65 -15.30 -8.33 4.25
N GLN A 66 -15.11 -7.06 3.87
CA GLN A 66 -16.17 -6.17 3.43
C GLN A 66 -16.28 -6.19 1.89
N GLN A 67 -17.52 -6.06 1.39
CA GLN A 67 -17.80 -5.85 -0.03
C GLN A 67 -17.78 -4.37 -0.39
N PHE A 68 -17.33 -4.06 -1.60
CA PHE A 68 -17.22 -2.71 -2.11
C PHE A 68 -17.74 -2.57 -3.54
N SER A 69 -18.42 -1.45 -3.79
CA SER A 69 -18.74 -0.96 -5.13
C SER A 69 -17.82 0.20 -5.46
N TRP A 70 -16.65 -0.10 -6.05
CA TRP A 70 -15.58 0.89 -6.29
C TRP A 70 -15.99 2.03 -7.22
N SER A 71 -16.90 1.76 -8.18
CA SER A 71 -17.47 2.78 -9.05
C SER A 71 -18.21 3.87 -8.26
N GLU A 72 -18.84 3.49 -7.15
CA GLU A 72 -19.67 4.36 -6.29
C GLU A 72 -18.86 5.19 -5.27
N VAL A 73 -17.53 5.06 -5.23
CA VAL A 73 -16.69 5.93 -4.40
C VAL A 73 -16.66 7.34 -4.99
N GLN A 74 -17.18 8.31 -4.22
CA GLN A 74 -17.33 9.72 -4.58
C GLN A 74 -16.58 10.59 -3.56
N LEU A 75 -15.39 11.09 -3.93
CA LEU A 75 -14.52 11.86 -3.03
C LEU A 75 -15.19 13.13 -2.46
N GLY A 76 -16.12 13.74 -3.21
CA GLY A 76 -16.89 14.90 -2.77
C GLY A 76 -18.09 14.60 -1.86
N SER A 77 -18.40 13.33 -1.57
CA SER A 77 -19.56 12.96 -0.76
C SER A 77 -19.32 11.72 0.10
N VAL A 78 -18.95 11.97 1.36
CA VAL A 78 -18.81 10.94 2.40
C VAL A 78 -20.11 10.15 2.58
N THR A 79 -21.25 10.85 2.62
CA THR A 79 -22.57 10.22 2.85
C THR A 79 -22.96 9.30 1.72
N ASN A 80 -22.81 9.73 0.46
CA ASN A 80 -23.14 8.89 -0.70
C ASN A 80 -22.18 7.72 -0.81
N THR A 81 -20.87 7.95 -0.65
CA THR A 81 -19.86 6.88 -0.67
C THR A 81 -20.19 5.82 0.38
N ARG A 82 -20.49 6.23 1.62
CA ARG A 82 -20.87 5.29 2.68
C ARG A 82 -22.11 4.48 2.31
N LYS A 83 -23.15 5.13 1.78
CA LYS A 83 -24.44 4.47 1.47
C LYS A 83 -24.35 3.54 0.26
N LYS A 84 -23.58 3.92 -0.77
CA LYS A 84 -23.57 3.23 -2.07
C LYS A 84 -22.35 2.34 -2.28
N ALA A 85 -21.19 2.70 -1.75
CA ALA A 85 -19.96 1.95 -1.98
C ALA A 85 -19.74 0.83 -0.95
N LEU A 86 -20.02 1.06 0.34
CA LEU A 86 -19.75 0.10 1.40
C LEU A 86 -20.84 -0.96 1.53
N GLY A 87 -20.46 -2.23 1.62
CA GLY A 87 -21.40 -3.36 1.82
C GLY A 87 -22.21 -3.72 0.57
N ASN A 88 -21.97 -3.05 -0.55
CA ASN A 88 -22.55 -3.35 -1.85
C ASN A 88 -21.45 -3.85 -2.80
N GLY A 89 -21.83 -4.51 -3.89
CA GLY A 89 -20.88 -4.93 -4.92
C GLY A 89 -20.24 -6.28 -4.63
N ARG A 90 -18.90 -6.34 -4.65
CA ARG A 90 -18.13 -7.60 -4.50
C ARG A 90 -17.01 -7.43 -3.49
N ALA A 91 -16.54 -8.54 -2.92
CA ALA A 91 -15.32 -8.53 -2.14
C ALA A 91 -14.16 -8.05 -3.03
N GLY A 92 -13.36 -7.12 -2.51
CA GLY A 92 -12.08 -6.78 -3.10
C GLY A 92 -11.00 -7.77 -2.65
N ASN A 93 -9.79 -7.58 -3.16
CA ASN A 93 -8.62 -8.30 -2.72
C ASN A 93 -7.63 -7.30 -2.13
N ILE A 94 -7.10 -7.61 -0.94
CA ILE A 94 -5.88 -7.01 -0.42
C ILE A 94 -4.70 -7.60 -1.19
N ASP A 95 -3.75 -6.78 -1.62
CA ASP A 95 -2.63 -7.28 -2.44
C ASP A 95 -1.85 -8.40 -1.75
N LEU A 96 -1.62 -8.26 -0.44
CA LEU A 96 -0.97 -9.28 0.37
C LEU A 96 -1.45 -9.28 1.82
N ALA A 97 -1.71 -10.46 2.37
CA ALA A 97 -1.84 -10.68 3.80
C ALA A 97 -0.71 -11.58 4.31
N ILE A 98 -0.20 -11.25 5.50
CA ILE A 98 0.83 -12.03 6.19
C ILE A 98 0.25 -12.55 7.50
N LEU A 99 0.06 -13.85 7.58
CA LEU A 99 -0.72 -14.57 8.57
C LEU A 99 0.17 -15.20 9.65
N ASP A 100 0.94 -14.36 10.35
CA ASP A 100 1.77 -14.78 11.49
C ASP A 100 1.12 -14.32 12.83
N LYS A 101 1.89 -14.25 13.93
CA LYS A 101 1.47 -13.79 15.28
C LYS A 101 0.57 -12.54 15.27
N LYS A 102 0.81 -11.62 14.35
CA LYS A 102 -0.08 -10.50 14.03
C LYS A 102 -0.30 -10.49 12.54
N THR A 103 -1.55 -10.44 12.11
CA THR A 103 -1.89 -10.26 10.70
C THR A 103 -1.41 -8.90 10.21
N ILE A 104 -0.71 -8.89 9.08
CA ILE A 104 -0.28 -7.68 8.38
C ILE A 104 -0.94 -7.68 7.01
N PHE A 105 -1.71 -6.64 6.70
CA PHE A 105 -2.30 -6.39 5.40
C PHE A 105 -1.50 -5.31 4.67
N ILE A 106 -1.15 -5.55 3.41
CA ILE A 106 -0.32 -4.64 2.62
C ILE A 106 -0.99 -4.34 1.28
N GLU A 107 -1.01 -3.08 0.90
CA GLU A 107 -1.41 -2.58 -0.42
C GLU A 107 -0.27 -1.82 -1.09
N TRP A 108 -0.20 -1.94 -2.42
CA TRP A 108 0.81 -1.30 -3.24
C TRP A 108 0.22 -0.23 -4.14
N LYS A 109 0.98 0.85 -4.34
CA LYS A 109 0.73 1.86 -5.38
C LYS A 109 2.00 2.22 -6.12
N GLY A 110 1.91 2.46 -7.43
CA GLY A 110 3.03 2.87 -8.28
C GLY A 110 3.02 2.19 -9.66
N PRO A 111 4.13 2.17 -10.41
CA PRO A 111 5.18 3.18 -10.38
C PRO A 111 4.69 4.58 -10.77
N GLN A 112 3.45 4.74 -11.25
CA GLN A 112 2.91 6.05 -11.62
C GLN A 112 2.42 6.83 -10.40
N VAL A 113 2.35 8.15 -10.54
CA VAL A 113 1.68 9.03 -9.56
C VAL A 113 0.24 8.56 -9.37
N PHE A 114 -0.15 8.33 -8.13
CA PHE A 114 -1.46 7.78 -7.79
C PHE A 114 -2.57 8.80 -7.98
N LYS A 115 -3.73 8.33 -8.45
CA LYS A 115 -4.96 9.13 -8.52
C LYS A 115 -5.61 9.17 -7.15
N LYS A 116 -6.19 10.32 -6.79
CA LYS A 116 -6.93 10.52 -5.53
C LYS A 116 -7.93 9.40 -5.25
N LYS A 117 -8.75 9.03 -6.25
CA LYS A 117 -9.76 7.97 -6.11
C LYS A 117 -9.15 6.60 -5.77
N ASP A 118 -8.00 6.27 -6.36
CA ASP A 118 -7.34 4.98 -6.15
C ASP A 118 -6.77 4.89 -4.73
N VAL A 119 -6.19 5.99 -4.21
CA VAL A 119 -5.74 6.09 -2.82
C VAL A 119 -6.92 5.95 -1.86
N ALA A 120 -8.01 6.68 -2.09
CA ALA A 120 -9.21 6.61 -1.26
C ALA A 120 -9.76 5.18 -1.16
N GLN A 121 -9.91 4.50 -2.30
CA GLN A 121 -10.37 3.12 -2.36
C GLN A 121 -9.43 2.19 -1.58
N THR A 122 -8.13 2.37 -1.75
CA THR A 122 -7.09 1.56 -1.09
C THR A 122 -7.10 1.75 0.42
N VAL A 123 -7.18 2.99 0.89
CA VAL A 123 -7.21 3.29 2.33
C VAL A 123 -8.52 2.80 2.94
N ILE A 124 -9.67 2.98 2.29
CA ILE A 124 -10.95 2.40 2.74
C ILE A 124 -10.83 0.88 2.87
N LYS A 125 -10.24 0.23 1.87
CA LYS A 125 -10.03 -1.22 1.83
C LYS A 125 -9.15 -1.73 2.97
N LEU A 126 -8.06 -1.01 3.29
CA LEU A 126 -7.18 -1.36 4.40
C LEU A 126 -7.81 -1.09 5.76
N LEU A 127 -8.41 0.08 5.95
CA LEU A 127 -8.99 0.50 7.22
C LEU A 127 -10.27 -0.27 7.58
N SER A 128 -10.91 -0.95 6.62
CA SER A 128 -12.01 -1.87 6.91
C SER A 128 -11.57 -3.21 7.48
N GLN A 129 -10.27 -3.56 7.42
CA GLN A 129 -9.78 -4.82 7.96
C GLN A 129 -9.74 -4.78 9.49
N LYS A 130 -9.80 -5.96 10.13
CA LYS A 130 -9.82 -6.14 11.60
C LYS A 130 -8.93 -5.14 12.34
N ASP A 131 -9.47 -4.53 13.41
CA ASP A 131 -8.80 -3.48 14.19
C ASP A 131 -7.40 -3.86 14.69
N LYS A 132 -7.21 -5.11 15.10
CA LYS A 132 -5.93 -5.61 15.64
C LYS A 132 -4.86 -5.88 14.58
N ALA A 133 -5.22 -5.94 13.30
CA ALA A 133 -4.27 -6.17 12.22
C ALA A 133 -3.47 -4.91 11.91
N ILE A 134 -2.19 -5.09 11.59
CA ILE A 134 -1.33 -4.03 11.03
C ILE A 134 -1.72 -3.83 9.57
N LYS A 135 -1.86 -2.58 9.15
CA LYS A 135 -2.32 -2.19 7.82
C LYS A 135 -1.25 -1.30 7.22
N ILE A 136 -0.72 -1.65 6.05
CA ILE A 136 0.38 -0.94 5.42
C ILE A 136 -0.06 -0.51 4.03
N LEU A 137 -0.06 0.80 3.79
CA LEU A 137 -0.09 1.34 2.43
C LEU A 137 1.34 1.63 2.01
N ALA A 138 1.83 0.93 1.00
CA ALA A 138 3.15 1.14 0.42
C ALA A 138 3.04 1.73 -1.00
N ALA A 139 3.80 2.79 -1.28
CA ALA A 139 3.83 3.44 -2.57
C ALA A 139 5.27 3.72 -3.00
N ILE A 140 5.64 3.24 -4.19
CA ILE A 140 6.93 3.51 -4.82
C ILE A 140 6.64 4.11 -6.20
N THR A 141 6.79 5.42 -6.34
CA THR A 141 6.55 6.14 -7.60
C THR A 141 7.86 6.47 -8.30
N ILE A 142 7.89 6.36 -9.63
CA ILE A 142 9.03 6.80 -10.45
C ILE A 142 8.76 8.21 -10.96
N THR A 143 9.78 9.06 -10.91
CA THR A 143 9.69 10.43 -11.42
C THR A 143 10.92 10.83 -12.25
N THR A 144 10.88 12.02 -12.82
CA THR A 144 12.03 12.69 -13.42
C THR A 144 12.74 13.52 -12.36
N PRO A 145 14.07 13.76 -12.47
CA PRO A 145 14.80 14.61 -11.52
C PRO A 145 14.13 15.98 -11.31
N SER A 146 13.60 16.59 -12.37
CA SER A 146 12.90 17.88 -12.33
C SER A 146 11.50 17.84 -11.71
N GLY A 147 10.82 16.69 -11.73
CA GLY A 147 9.45 16.52 -11.21
C GLY A 147 9.39 16.18 -9.72
N ARG A 148 10.54 15.84 -9.13
CA ARG A 148 10.66 15.23 -7.81
C ARG A 148 9.93 15.97 -6.70
N LYS A 149 10.29 17.23 -6.43
CA LYS A 149 9.73 17.98 -5.29
C LYS A 149 8.22 18.22 -5.44
N ASN A 150 7.78 18.62 -6.63
CA ASN A 150 6.36 18.89 -6.88
C ASN A 150 5.50 17.62 -6.81
N HIS A 151 5.98 16.49 -7.34
CA HIS A 151 5.29 15.22 -7.21
C HIS A 151 5.28 14.73 -5.75
N MET A 152 6.36 14.95 -5.00
CA MET A 152 6.43 14.61 -3.58
C MET A 152 5.39 15.37 -2.75
N ASP A 153 5.32 16.69 -2.88
CA ASP A 153 4.38 17.52 -2.11
C ASP A 153 2.93 17.14 -2.48
N THR A 154 2.67 17.01 -3.78
CA THR A 154 1.36 16.60 -4.32
C THR A 154 0.95 15.21 -3.81
N ASN A 155 1.86 14.24 -3.76
CA ASN A 155 1.59 12.89 -3.29
C ASN A 155 1.25 12.87 -1.79
N THR A 156 1.96 13.67 -1.00
CA THR A 156 1.76 13.76 0.45
C THR A 156 0.42 14.39 0.78
N GLU A 157 0.10 15.54 0.16
CA GLU A 157 -1.17 16.25 0.37
C GLU A 157 -2.36 15.36 -0.02
N ARG A 158 -2.31 14.75 -1.20
CA ARG A 158 -3.34 13.81 -1.67
C ARG A 158 -3.53 12.67 -0.69
N LEU A 159 -2.45 12.05 -0.25
CA LEU A 159 -2.52 10.94 0.68
C LEU A 159 -3.22 11.37 1.99
N GLN A 160 -2.89 12.54 2.52
CA GLN A 160 -3.48 13.04 3.76
C GLN A 160 -5.00 13.24 3.62
N GLU A 161 -5.42 13.92 2.55
CA GLU A 161 -6.84 14.16 2.25
C GLU A 161 -7.63 12.86 2.13
N GLU A 162 -7.07 11.85 1.45
CA GLU A 162 -7.77 10.60 1.20
C GLU A 162 -7.84 9.70 2.43
N ILE A 163 -6.86 9.76 3.34
CA ILE A 163 -6.94 9.07 4.63
C ILE A 163 -8.02 9.70 5.51
N ASP A 164 -8.10 11.04 5.54
CA ASP A 164 -9.15 11.74 6.28
C ASP A 164 -10.54 11.45 5.72
N PHE A 165 -10.67 11.39 4.39
CA PHE A 165 -11.88 10.95 3.71
C PHE A 165 -12.27 9.53 4.10
N ALA A 166 -11.33 8.57 4.05
CA ALA A 166 -11.58 7.18 4.40
C ALA A 166 -12.03 7.03 5.86
N CYS A 167 -11.39 7.74 6.80
CA CYS A 167 -11.78 7.75 8.20
C CYS A 167 -13.21 8.27 8.38
N LYS A 168 -13.57 9.38 7.70
CA LYS A 168 -14.94 9.91 7.71
C LYS A 168 -15.93 8.90 7.14
N VAL A 169 -15.62 8.26 6.01
CA VAL A 169 -16.47 7.23 5.39
C VAL A 169 -16.74 6.07 6.36
N LEU A 170 -15.69 5.55 6.99
CA LEU A 170 -15.74 4.42 7.93
C LEU A 170 -16.14 4.80 9.36
N ARG A 171 -16.39 6.09 9.63
CA ARG A 171 -16.71 6.62 10.97
C ARG A 171 -15.62 6.34 12.02
N LEU A 172 -14.36 6.35 11.59
CA LEU A 172 -13.20 6.21 12.45
C LEU A 172 -12.74 7.59 12.95
N LYS A 173 -12.37 7.69 14.23
CA LYS A 173 -11.79 8.93 14.78
C LYS A 173 -10.37 9.17 14.27
N LYS A 174 -9.59 8.11 14.10
CA LYS A 174 -8.24 8.09 13.55
C LYS A 174 -7.93 6.68 13.03
N PRO A 175 -7.02 6.53 12.06
CA PRO A 175 -6.63 5.20 11.61
C PRO A 175 -5.88 4.46 12.74
N GLN A 176 -6.15 3.15 12.87
CA GLN A 176 -5.58 2.31 13.93
C GLN A 176 -4.66 1.27 13.31
N ASN A 177 -3.46 1.11 13.88
CA ASN A 177 -2.42 0.20 13.37
C ASN A 177 -2.13 0.38 11.87
N PHE A 178 -2.30 1.60 11.37
CA PHE A 178 -2.11 1.97 9.98
C PHE A 178 -0.75 2.63 9.81
N TYR A 179 0.00 2.14 8.83
CA TYR A 179 1.33 2.60 8.49
C TYR A 179 1.35 2.97 7.03
N VAL A 180 2.03 4.06 6.72
CA VAL A 180 2.19 4.50 5.34
C VAL A 180 3.67 4.50 5.03
N TYR A 181 4.06 3.87 3.93
CA TYR A 181 5.38 3.92 3.34
C TYR A 181 5.27 4.57 1.96
N VAL A 182 5.81 5.77 1.79
CA VAL A 182 5.81 6.44 0.47
C VAL A 182 7.22 6.85 0.12
N THR A 183 7.64 6.42 -1.08
CA THR A 183 8.93 6.76 -1.65
C THR A 183 8.78 7.17 -3.10
N CYS A 184 9.55 8.18 -3.50
CA CYS A 184 9.70 8.61 -4.88
C CYS A 184 11.12 8.30 -5.35
N VAL A 185 11.26 7.71 -6.53
CA VAL A 185 12.52 7.24 -7.10
C VAL A 185 12.74 7.92 -8.44
N ASP A 186 13.93 8.42 -8.71
CA ASP A 186 14.35 8.83 -10.06
C ASP A 186 15.76 8.33 -10.38
N ARG A 187 16.40 8.87 -11.43
CA ARG A 187 17.73 8.39 -11.86
C ARG A 187 18.86 8.75 -10.88
N GLU A 188 18.71 9.82 -10.12
CA GLU A 188 19.81 10.35 -9.30
C GLU A 188 19.72 9.83 -7.87
N GLU A 189 18.53 9.87 -7.27
CA GLU A 189 18.35 9.46 -5.88
C GLU A 189 16.90 9.06 -5.54
N CYS A 190 16.77 8.47 -4.35
CA CYS A 190 15.52 8.08 -3.76
C CYS A 190 15.12 9.06 -2.65
N HIS A 191 13.88 9.55 -2.71
CA HIS A 191 13.28 10.44 -1.73
C HIS A 191 12.20 9.71 -0.94
N ARG A 192 12.50 9.41 0.33
CA ARG A 192 11.51 8.86 1.26
C ARG A 192 10.65 10.01 1.78
N ILE A 193 9.36 9.94 1.48
CA ILE A 193 8.38 10.95 1.86
C ILE A 193 7.86 10.67 3.27
N HIS A 194 7.51 9.42 3.54
CA HIS A 194 6.88 9.06 4.79
C HIS A 194 7.12 7.59 5.13
N TRP A 195 7.50 7.34 6.38
CA TRP A 195 7.34 6.05 7.03
C TRP A 195 6.92 6.27 8.46
N GLY A 196 5.76 5.76 8.83
CA GLY A 196 5.30 5.92 10.19
C GLY A 196 3.90 5.42 10.40
N LYS A 197 3.53 5.38 11.67
CA LYS A 197 2.13 5.24 12.06
C LYS A 197 1.44 6.57 11.75
N TYR A 198 0.30 6.48 11.09
CA TYR A 198 -0.56 7.62 10.79
C TYR A 198 -1.60 7.82 11.90
#